data_AF-A0A7C3UIQ3-F1
#
_entry.id   AF-A0A7C3UIQ3-F1
#
_cell.length_a   1.000
_cell.length_b   1.000
_cell.length_c   1.000
_cell.angle_alpha   90.00
_cell.angle_beta   90.00
_cell.angle_gamma   90.00
#
_symmetry.space_group_name_H-M   'P 1'
#
loop_
_entity.id
_entity.type
_entity.pdbx_description
1 polymer ?
#
loop_
_entity_poly.entity_id
_entity_poly.type
_entity_poly.pdbx_seq_one_letter_code
_entity_poly.pdbx_strand_id
1 'polypeptide(L)' 'MDELLPHAGGSRYALVMVAAKRARQINDYYQHLGEGTLDLEVGTPPLITTRSTNLLTIALEELADGKLEFVLPGE' A
#
# COMPACT_ATOMS: atom_id res chain seq x y z
N MET A 1 15.77 -2.18 1.70
CA MET A 1 15.14 -3.45 1.27
C MET A 1 15.21 -4.46 2.40
N ASP A 2 16.39 -4.81 2.91
CA ASP A 2 16.54 -5.65 4.11
C ASP A 2 15.74 -5.18 5.32
N GLU A 3 15.62 -3.87 5.54
CA GLU A 3 14.81 -3.29 6.62
C GLU A 3 13.29 -3.48 6.44
N LEU A 4 12.83 -3.75 5.21
CA LEU A 4 11.42 -3.95 4.86
C LEU A 4 11.03 -5.43 4.84
N LEU A 5 12.00 -6.34 4.78
CA LEU A 5 11.75 -7.78 4.79
C LEU A 5 11.02 -8.25 6.07
N PRO A 6 11.37 -7.80 7.29
CA PRO A 6 10.66 -8.19 8.51
C PRO A 6 9.18 -7.82 8.45
N HIS A 7 8.88 -6.66 7.87
CA HIS A 7 7.52 -6.20 7.68
C HIS A 7 6.78 -7.11 6.71
N ALA A 8 7.42 -7.57 5.63
CA ALA A 8 6.82 -8.41 4.60
C ALA A 8 6.86 -9.94 4.84
N GLY A 9 6.99 -10.41 6.10
CA GLY A 9 7.06 -11.85 6.41
C GLY A 9 8.36 -12.52 5.94
N GLY A 10 9.46 -11.76 5.78
CA GLY A 10 10.80 -12.27 5.49
C GLY A 10 11.07 -12.64 4.03
N SER A 11 10.08 -12.53 3.12
CA SER A 11 10.23 -12.88 1.72
C SER A 11 10.23 -11.65 0.80
N ARG A 12 11.24 -11.56 -0.07
CA ARG A 12 11.31 -10.52 -1.12
C ARG A 12 10.11 -10.57 -2.07
N TYR A 13 9.56 -11.76 -2.31
CA TYR A 13 8.38 -11.92 -3.15
C TYR A 13 7.13 -11.37 -2.47
N ALA A 14 6.97 -11.66 -1.18
CA ALA A 14 5.87 -11.11 -0.37
C ALA A 14 5.96 -9.58 -0.33
N LEU A 15 7.16 -9.01 -0.14
CA LEU A 15 7.39 -7.56 -0.16
C LEU A 15 6.89 -6.91 -1.46
N VAL A 16 7.26 -7.47 -2.61
CA VAL A 16 6.84 -6.94 -3.92
C VAL A 16 5.33 -7.07 -4.10
N MET A 17 4.75 -8.20 -3.72
CA MET A 17 3.30 -8.45 -3.84
C MET A 17 2.49 -7.49 -2.97
N VAL A 18 2.91 -7.28 -1.72
CA VAL A 18 2.26 -6.36 -0.76
C VAL A 18 2.34 -4.93 -1.28
N ALA A 19 3.53 -4.47 -1.67
CA ALA A 19 3.72 -3.13 -2.22
C ALA A 19 2.89 -2.90 -3.50
N ALA A 20 2.85 -3.88 -4.41
CA ALA A 20 2.07 -3.78 -5.65
C ALA A 20 0.56 -3.83 -5.44
N LYS A 21 0.09 -4.61 -4.45
CA LYS A 21 -1.34 -4.63 -4.09
C LYS A 21 -1.75 -3.30 -3.46
N ARG A 22 -0.91 -2.77 -2.56
CA ARG A 22 -1.17 -1.49 -1.91
C ARG A 22 -1.15 -0.31 -2.88
N ALA A 23 -0.17 -0.25 -3.78
CA ALA A 23 -0.09 0.79 -4.80
C ALA A 23 -1.36 0.84 -5.67
N ARG A 24 -1.98 -0.31 -5.98
CA ARG A 24 -3.27 -0.38 -6.70
C ARG A 24 -4.42 0.20 -5.87
N GLN A 25 -4.51 -0.14 -4.59
CA GLN A 25 -5.54 0.44 -3.69
C GLN A 25 -5.45 1.98 -3.64
N ILE A 26 -4.23 2.53 -3.57
CA ILE A 26 -4.01 3.97 -3.56
C ILE A 26 -4.38 4.57 -4.92
N ASN A 27 -4.05 3.90 -6.03
CA ASN A 27 -4.45 4.34 -7.37
C ASN A 27 -5.97 4.44 -7.50
N ASP A 28 -6.67 3.38 -7.09
CA ASP A 28 -8.12 3.29 -7.18
C ASP A 28 -8.79 4.36 -6.32
N TYR A 29 -8.22 4.66 -5.14
CA TYR A 29 -8.64 5.80 -4.32
C TYR A 29 -8.57 7.14 -5.07
N TYR A 30 -7.44 7.43 -5.73
CA TYR A 30 -7.28 8.69 -6.48
C TYR A 30 -8.21 8.76 -7.69
N GLN A 31 -8.45 7.63 -8.37
CA GLN A 31 -9.36 7.56 -9.51
C GLN A 31 -10.82 7.79 -9.07
N HIS A 32 -11.27 7.13 -8.01
CA HIS A 32 -12.63 7.31 -7.48
C HIS A 32 -12.87 8.72 -6.92
N LEU A 33 -11.84 9.34 -6.32
CA LEU A 33 -11.91 10.74 -5.87
C LEU A 33 -12.17 11.71 -7.04
N GLY A 34 -11.63 11.41 -8.22
CA GLY A 34 -11.86 12.19 -9.45
C GLY A 34 -13.24 11.97 -10.09
N GLU A 35 -13.84 10.79 -9.90
CA GLU A 35 -15.14 10.43 -10.49
C GLU A 35 -16.34 10.92 -9.68
N GLY A 36 -16.14 11.47 -8.48
CA GLY A 36 -17.19 12.12 -7.68
C GLY A 36 -18.20 11.17 -7.03
N THR A 37 -18.01 9.86 -7.17
CA THR A 37 -18.82 8.83 -6.51
C THR A 37 -18.19 8.48 -5.17
N LEU A 38 -18.68 9.10 -4.08
CA LEU A 38 -18.36 8.73 -2.69
C LEU A 38 -19.04 7.41 -2.30
N ASP A 39 -18.90 6.36 -3.11
CA ASP A 39 -19.39 5.06 -2.70
C ASP A 39 -18.52 4.53 -1.57
N LEU A 40 -19.12 3.97 -0.52
CA LEU A 40 -18.47 3.59 0.75
C LEU A 40 -17.35 2.53 0.61
N GLU A 41 -17.10 2.03 -0.60
CA GLU A 41 -15.92 1.26 -1.01
C GLU A 41 -14.74 2.15 -1.45
N VAL A 42 -14.75 3.45 -1.12
CA VAL A 42 -13.61 4.36 -1.33
C VAL A 42 -12.35 3.68 -0.81
N GLY A 43 -11.43 3.35 -1.72
CA GLY A 43 -10.17 2.69 -1.42
C GLY A 43 -9.44 3.37 -0.26
N THR A 44 -8.63 2.63 0.48
CA THR A 44 -7.96 3.20 1.65
C THR A 44 -7.02 4.33 1.22
N PRO A 45 -7.17 5.56 1.76
CA PRO A 45 -6.26 6.66 1.45
C PRO A 45 -4.84 6.32 1.90
N PRO A 46 -3.83 7.04 1.39
CA PRO A 46 -2.48 6.94 1.92
C PRO A 46 -2.49 7.24 3.43
N LEU A 47 -1.94 6.32 4.22
CA LEU A 47 -1.84 6.31 5.69
C LEU A 47 -0.66 7.14 6.20
N ILE A 48 0.18 7.62 5.28
CA ILE A 48 1.31 8.49 5.56
C ILE A 48 1.18 9.79 4.76
N THR A 49 1.75 10.84 5.31
CA THR A 49 1.98 12.09 4.58
C THR A 49 3.35 12.02 3.94
N THR A 50 3.38 11.88 2.61
CA THR A 50 4.61 11.82 1.84
C THR A 50 4.66 12.91 0.77
N ARG A 51 5.86 13.33 0.41
CA ARG A 51 6.10 14.28 -0.69
C ARG A 51 6.13 13.59 -2.05
N SER A 52 6.16 12.26 -2.06
CA SER A 52 6.24 11.44 -3.27
C SER A 52 4.86 11.25 -3.89
N THR A 53 4.74 11.48 -5.20
CA THR A 53 3.50 11.18 -5.97
C THR A 53 3.51 9.78 -6.57
N ASN A 54 4.65 9.07 -6.46
CA ASN A 54 4.79 7.72 -6.96
C ASN A 54 4.14 6.71 -6.00
N LEU A 55 3.05 6.08 -6.43
CA LEU A 55 2.24 5.16 -5.62
C LEU A 55 3.02 4.00 -5.00
N LEU A 56 4.02 3.47 -5.71
CA LEU A 56 4.90 2.41 -5.18
C LEU A 56 5.79 2.93 -4.06
N THR A 57 6.29 4.16 -4.18
CA THR A 57 7.06 4.81 -3.11
C THR A 57 6.19 4.99 -1.87
N ILE A 58 4.96 5.48 -2.03
CA ILE A 58 4.01 5.63 -0.92
C ILE A 58 3.77 4.27 -0.24
N ALA A 59 3.47 3.22 -1.02
CA ALA A 59 3.22 1.88 -0.50
C ALA A 59 4.43 1.29 0.26
N LEU A 60 5.65 1.55 -0.20
CA LEU A 60 6.87 1.11 0.47
C LEU A 60 7.13 1.89 1.76
N GLU A 61 6.88 3.20 1.76
CA GLU A 61 7.01 4.04 2.95
C GLU A 61 5.96 3.67 4.01
N GLU A 62 4.72 3.38 3.62
CA GLU A 62 3.68 2.90 4.55
C GLU A 62 4.04 1.55 5.18
N LEU A 63 4.67 0.67 4.39
CA LEU A 63 5.16 -0.61 4.89
C LEU A 63 6.35 -0.42 5.84
N ALA A 64 7.23 0.55 5.55
CA ALA A 64 8.35 0.90 6.41
C ALA A 64 7.90 1.46 7.76
N ASP A 65 6.81 2.23 7.77
CA ASP A 65 6.23 2.84 8.97
C ASP A 65 5.37 1.84 9.78
N GLY A 66 5.27 0.58 9.33
CA GLY A 66 4.51 -0.46 10.01
C GLY A 66 2.99 -0.23 10.05
N LYS A 67 2.47 0.68 9.22
CA LYS A 67 1.04 1.04 9.19
C LYS A 67 0.19 0.12 8.32
N LEU A 68 0.81 -0.83 7.65
CA LEU A 68 0.15 -1.82 6.81
C LEU A 68 0.12 -3.18 7.51
N GLU A 69 -1.08 -3.59 7.93
CA GLU A 69 -1.35 -4.98 8.26
C GLU A 69 -1.74 -5.72 6.97
N PHE A 70 -0.92 -6.68 6.54
CA PHE A 70 -1.28 -7.59 5.46
C PHE A 70 -1.31 -9.02 5.99
N VAL A 71 -2.35 -9.75 5.59
CA VAL A 71 -2.47 -11.18 5.81
C VAL A 71 -2.01 -11.86 4.52
N LEU A 72 -0.94 -12.66 4.60
CA LEU A 72 -0.58 -13.54 3.50
C LEU A 72 -1.64 -14.65 3.42
N PRO A 73 -2.25 -14.90 2.26
CA PRO A 73 -3.14 -16.04 2.10
C PRO A 73 -2.28 -17.32 2.13
N GLY A 74 -2.08 -17.90 3.31
CA GLY A 74 -1.20 -19.07 3.47
C GLY A 74 -0.89 -19.54 4.89
N GLU A 75 -1.49 -18.98 5.94
CA GLU A 75 -1.52 -19.55 7.29
C GLU A 75 -2.96 -19.77 7.75
#